data_AF-M9R5X7-F1
#
_entry.id   AF-M9R5X7-F1
#
_cell.length_a   1.000
_cell.length_b   1.000
_cell.length_c   1.000
_cell.angle_alpha   90.00
_cell.angle_beta   90.00
_cell.angle_gamma   90.00
#
_symmetry.space_group_name_H-M   'P 1'
#
loop_
_entity.id
_entity.type
_entity.pdbx_description
1 polymer ?
#
loop_
_entity_poly.entity_id
_entity_poly.type
_entity_poly.pdbx_seq_one_letter_code
_entity_poly.pdbx_strand_id
1 'polypeptide(L)'
;MEIWRTNPYLHRKAPRPRIHSVFCCADRRFHLNALSMTKTQLTALAAFGSFILLAGAFVFQSLGYAPCTMCLWQRWPHAVASVIGVLALAQPRLQSPLAILGGLAALTTGAIGLYHTGVERDWWEGPTSCSGSSGLDTNNLLNTDIARIVMCDDVVWSLMGLSMASFNALFSFALVGIWIAAARR
;
A
#
# COMPACT_ATOMS: atom_id res chain seq x y z
N MET A 1 -15.34 -25.71 -88.03
CA MET A 1 -16.31 -24.66 -87.64
C MET A 1 -15.90 -24.18 -86.25
N GLU A 2 -15.71 -22.88 -86.10
CA GLU A 2 -14.78 -22.21 -85.17
C GLU A 2 -14.90 -22.56 -83.68
N ILE A 3 -13.73 -22.84 -83.10
CA ILE A 3 -13.47 -22.98 -81.66
C ILE A 3 -13.30 -21.57 -81.08
N TRP A 4 -14.21 -21.19 -80.18
CA TRP A 4 -14.11 -19.95 -79.40
C TRP A 4 -12.85 -19.95 -78.53
N ARG A 5 -11.82 -19.18 -78.91
CA ARG A 5 -10.71 -18.87 -77.99
C ARG A 5 -11.19 -17.80 -77.00
N THR A 6 -11.39 -18.19 -75.76
CA THR A 6 -11.55 -17.25 -74.65
C THR A 6 -10.24 -16.49 -74.42
N ASN A 7 -10.33 -15.16 -74.42
CA ASN A 7 -9.20 -14.26 -74.24
C ASN A 7 -8.76 -14.25 -72.75
N PRO A 8 -7.53 -14.68 -72.41
CA PRO A 8 -7.10 -14.87 -71.02
C PRO A 8 -6.69 -13.57 -70.29
N TYR A 9 -6.84 -12.39 -70.90
CA TYR A 9 -6.30 -11.14 -70.34
C TYR A 9 -7.21 -10.35 -69.39
N LEU A 10 -8.37 -10.87 -68.95
CA LEU A 10 -9.36 -10.08 -68.20
C LEU A 10 -9.41 -10.22 -66.67
N HIS A 11 -8.49 -10.93 -66.02
CA HIS A 11 -8.48 -11.00 -64.55
C HIS A 11 -7.08 -10.98 -63.93
N ARG A 12 -6.44 -9.81 -63.86
CA ARG A 12 -5.43 -9.52 -62.81
C ARG A 12 -6.04 -8.58 -61.78
N LYS A 13 -6.43 -9.12 -60.62
CA LYS A 13 -6.71 -8.30 -59.43
C LYS A 13 -5.41 -7.62 -58.99
N ALA A 14 -5.44 -6.30 -58.81
CA ALA A 14 -4.31 -5.56 -58.23
C ALA A 14 -3.97 -6.12 -56.83
N PRO A 15 -2.69 -6.29 -56.48
CA PRO A 15 -2.30 -6.70 -55.14
C PRO A 15 -2.66 -5.59 -54.15
N ARG A 16 -3.56 -5.89 -53.19
CA ARG A 16 -3.87 -4.97 -52.08
C ARG A 16 -2.60 -4.78 -51.25
N PRO A 17 -2.18 -3.55 -50.94
CA PRO A 17 -1.03 -3.33 -50.08
C PRO A 17 -1.35 -3.85 -48.67
N ARG A 18 -0.47 -4.69 -48.16
CA ARG A 18 -0.60 -5.40 -46.88
C ARG A 18 -0.17 -4.47 -45.73
N ILE A 19 -0.90 -3.38 -45.51
CA ILE A 19 -0.49 -2.31 -44.56
C ILE A 19 -1.01 -2.55 -43.13
N HIS A 20 -1.94 -3.50 -42.92
CA HIS A 20 -2.66 -3.63 -41.64
C HIS A 20 -1.97 -4.47 -40.55
N SER A 21 -0.85 -5.15 -40.82
CA SER A 21 -0.26 -6.06 -39.81
C SER A 21 0.90 -5.47 -38.99
N VAL A 22 1.46 -4.32 -39.37
CA VAL A 22 2.64 -3.77 -38.67
C VAL A 22 2.25 -2.84 -37.51
N PHE A 23 1.13 -2.13 -37.61
CA PHE A 23 0.76 -1.13 -36.60
C PHE A 23 0.19 -1.70 -35.29
N CYS A 24 -0.39 -2.90 -35.29
CA CYS A 24 -1.06 -3.44 -34.09
C CYS A 24 -0.08 -3.84 -32.95
N CYS A 25 1.15 -4.26 -33.28
CA CYS A 25 2.13 -4.70 -32.26
C CYS A 25 3.03 -3.57 -31.75
N ALA A 26 3.34 -2.58 -32.58
CA ALA A 26 4.15 -1.43 -32.17
C ALA A 26 3.38 -0.53 -31.21
N ASP A 27 2.09 -0.34 -31.46
CA ASP A 27 1.21 0.51 -30.67
C ASP A 27 0.97 -0.05 -29.25
N ARG A 28 0.77 -1.38 -29.14
CA ARG A 28 0.58 -2.04 -27.84
C ARG A 28 1.81 -1.96 -26.94
N ARG A 29 3.05 -2.07 -27.46
CA ARG A 29 4.27 -1.92 -26.65
C ARG A 29 4.52 -0.48 -26.23
N PHE A 30 4.15 0.49 -27.07
CA PHE A 30 4.29 1.92 -26.75
C PHE A 30 3.29 2.34 -25.66
N HIS A 31 2.04 1.86 -25.73
CA HIS A 31 1.03 2.09 -24.70
C HIS A 31 1.32 1.38 -23.36
N LEU A 32 1.96 0.20 -23.36
CA LEU A 32 2.34 -0.50 -22.14
C LEU A 32 3.53 0.16 -21.41
N ASN A 33 4.47 0.78 -22.13
CA ASN A 33 5.60 1.49 -21.53
C ASN A 33 5.19 2.84 -20.94
N ALA A 34 4.21 3.53 -21.53
CA ALA A 34 3.67 4.78 -20.99
C ALA A 34 2.92 4.59 -19.65
N LEU A 35 2.44 3.38 -19.36
CA LEU A 35 1.75 3.01 -18.12
C LEU A 35 2.65 2.30 -17.09
N SER A 36 3.92 2.04 -17.43
CA SER A 36 4.83 1.29 -16.56
C SER A 36 5.55 2.24 -15.61
N MET A 37 5.08 2.32 -14.36
CA MET A 37 5.75 3.12 -13.32
C MET A 37 7.22 2.69 -13.16
N THR A 38 8.11 3.67 -13.07
CA THR A 38 9.52 3.41 -12.78
C THR A 38 9.70 2.94 -11.34
N LYS A 39 10.84 2.31 -11.06
CA LYS A 39 11.23 1.92 -9.71
C LYS A 39 11.14 3.08 -8.72
N THR A 40 11.68 4.24 -9.10
CA THR A 40 11.66 5.48 -8.32
C THR A 40 10.25 5.96 -8.04
N GLN A 41 9.35 5.90 -9.01
CA GLN A 41 7.95 6.26 -8.81
C GLN A 41 7.25 5.31 -7.83
N LEU A 42 7.52 4.01 -7.90
CA LEU A 42 6.95 3.03 -6.95
C LEU A 42 7.50 3.21 -5.54
N THR A 43 8.82 3.40 -5.40
CA THR A 43 9.47 3.71 -4.12
C THR A 43 8.89 4.99 -3.50
N ALA A 44 8.75 6.05 -4.30
CA ALA A 44 8.18 7.32 -3.84
C ALA A 44 6.72 7.15 -3.42
N LEU A 45 5.91 6.45 -4.23
CA LEU A 45 4.51 6.19 -3.91
C LEU A 45 4.34 5.41 -2.61
N ALA A 46 5.14 4.35 -2.41
CA ALA A 46 5.06 3.54 -1.20
C ALA A 46 5.49 4.32 0.05
N ALA A 47 6.60 5.04 -0.03
CA ALA A 47 7.11 5.85 1.07
C ALA A 47 6.15 7.00 1.43
N PHE A 48 5.63 7.69 0.42
CA PHE A 48 4.67 8.76 0.61
C PHE A 48 3.34 8.25 1.15
N GLY A 49 2.91 7.05 0.76
CA GLY A 49 1.75 6.38 1.34
C GLY A 49 1.90 6.15 2.84
N SER A 50 3.05 5.63 3.30
CA SER A 50 3.34 5.50 4.73
C SER A 50 3.37 6.85 5.45
N PHE A 51 3.92 7.88 4.82
CA PHE A 51 3.91 9.24 5.37
C PHE A 51 2.49 9.79 5.53
N ILE A 52 1.61 9.62 4.53
CA ILE A 52 0.20 10.04 4.61
C ILE A 52 -0.53 9.31 5.73
N LEU A 53 -0.33 8.00 5.89
CA LEU A 53 -0.97 7.23 6.96
C LEU A 53 -0.51 7.72 8.34
N LEU A 54 0.78 7.98 8.51
CA LEU A 54 1.33 8.53 9.75
C LEU A 54 0.80 9.95 10.03
N ALA A 55 0.79 10.82 9.02
CA ALA A 55 0.24 12.17 9.13
C ALA A 55 -1.26 12.13 9.48
N GLY A 56 -2.02 11.24 8.83
CA GLY A 56 -3.41 10.97 9.14
C GLY A 56 -3.59 10.60 10.61
N ALA A 57 -2.76 9.70 11.16
CA ALA A 57 -2.83 9.33 12.58
C ALA A 57 -2.63 10.52 13.53
N PHE A 58 -1.74 11.46 13.19
CA PHE A 58 -1.57 12.70 13.97
C PHE A 58 -2.76 13.67 13.83
N VAL A 59 -3.38 13.73 12.65
CA VAL A 59 -4.62 14.50 12.43
C VAL A 59 -5.77 13.92 13.26
N PHE A 60 -5.96 12.59 13.27
CA PHE A 60 -6.97 11.97 14.15
C PHE A 60 -6.68 12.26 15.62
N GLN A 61 -5.42 12.25 16.03
CA GLN A 61 -5.05 12.61 17.39
C GLN A 61 -5.37 14.08 17.72
N SER A 62 -5.14 15.02 16.80
CA SER A 62 -5.48 16.43 17.02
C SER A 62 -6.98 16.70 17.01
N LEU A 63 -7.78 15.83 16.39
CA LEU A 63 -9.25 15.84 16.46
C LEU A 63 -9.80 15.25 17.78
N GLY A 64 -8.93 14.83 18.71
CA GLY A 64 -9.33 14.34 20.03
C GLY A 64 -9.46 12.82 20.15
N TYR A 65 -9.07 12.06 19.11
CA TYR A 65 -9.01 10.59 19.19
C TYR A 65 -7.70 10.16 19.85
N ALA A 66 -7.75 9.83 21.15
CA ALA A 66 -6.59 9.39 21.90
C ALA A 66 -6.06 8.03 21.37
N PRO A 67 -4.75 7.88 21.14
CA PRO A 67 -4.18 6.63 20.67
C PRO A 67 -4.00 5.62 21.81
N CYS A 68 -4.30 4.35 21.56
CA CYS A 68 -3.89 3.24 22.42
C CYS A 68 -2.41 2.86 22.17
N THR A 69 -1.87 1.97 23.00
CA THR A 69 -0.48 1.48 22.88
C THR A 69 -0.20 0.84 21.51
N MET A 70 -1.12 0.02 21.00
CA MET A 70 -0.96 -0.63 19.70
C MET A 70 -1.06 0.36 18.52
N CYS A 71 -1.87 1.42 18.63
CA CYS A 71 -1.87 2.52 17.66
C CYS A 71 -0.50 3.19 17.57
N LEU A 72 0.17 3.39 18.71
CA LEU A 72 1.53 3.95 18.73
C LEU A 72 2.56 2.99 18.11
N TRP A 73 2.42 1.68 18.33
CA TRP A 73 3.29 0.68 17.71
C TRP A 73 3.18 0.66 16.18
N GLN A 74 2.02 0.96 15.62
CA GLN A 74 1.83 1.05 14.16
C GLN A 74 2.51 2.28 13.54
N ARG A 75 2.69 3.37 14.30
CA ARG A 75 3.31 4.61 13.80
C ARG A 75 4.79 4.47 13.51
N TRP A 76 5.53 3.77 14.36
CA TRP A 76 6.98 3.65 14.22
C TRP A 76 7.41 2.97 12.91
N PRO A 77 6.84 1.81 12.50
CA PRO A 77 7.19 1.20 11.22
C PRO A 77 6.81 2.07 10.02
N HIS A 78 5.71 2.85 10.06
CA HIS A 78 5.39 3.82 9.01
C HIS A 78 6.42 4.95 8.92
N ALA A 79 6.87 5.48 10.06
CA ALA A 79 7.95 6.47 10.09
C ALA A 79 9.24 5.90 9.50
N VAL A 80 9.60 4.67 9.87
CA VAL A 80 10.76 3.95 9.33
C VAL A 80 10.63 3.74 7.83
N ALA A 81 9.48 3.25 7.34
CA ALA A 81 9.24 3.06 5.90
C ALA A 81 9.35 4.38 5.12
N SER A 82 8.86 5.49 5.69
CA SER A 82 8.97 6.82 5.08
C SER A 82 10.43 7.28 4.98
N VAL A 83 11.22 7.12 6.05
CA VAL A 83 12.65 7.46 6.07
C VAL A 83 13.44 6.58 5.10
N ILE A 84 13.18 5.28 5.07
CA ILE A 84 13.81 4.33 4.13
C ILE A 84 13.53 4.77 2.69
N GLY A 85 12.31 5.21 2.39
CA GLY A 85 11.96 5.75 1.08
C GLY A 85 12.76 6.97 0.69
N VAL A 86 12.90 7.94 1.59
CA VAL A 86 13.74 9.13 1.36
C VAL A 86 15.19 8.73 1.08
N LEU A 87 15.76 7.80 1.85
CA LEU A 87 17.11 7.29 1.65
C LEU A 87 17.23 6.55 0.31
N ALA A 88 16.23 5.78 -0.08
CA ALA A 88 16.20 5.03 -1.34
C ALA A 88 16.16 5.96 -2.56
N LEU A 89 15.49 7.10 -2.45
CA LEU A 89 15.46 8.15 -3.47
C LEU A 89 16.78 8.94 -3.53
N ALA A 90 17.40 9.19 -2.37
CA ALA A 90 18.68 9.90 -2.28
C ALA A 90 19.88 9.03 -2.74
N GLN A 91 19.77 7.70 -2.66
CA GLN A 91 20.84 6.76 -3.00
C GLN A 91 20.34 5.69 -4.01
N PRO A 92 20.28 6.02 -5.32
CA PRO A 92 19.72 5.11 -6.34
C PRO A 92 20.40 3.73 -6.40
N ARG A 93 21.69 3.65 -6.05
CA ARG A 93 22.45 2.38 -6.00
C ARG A 93 21.94 1.42 -4.93
N LEU A 94 21.36 1.94 -3.85
CA LEU A 94 20.84 1.15 -2.72
C LEU A 94 19.31 0.99 -2.79
N GLN A 95 18.68 1.40 -3.89
CA GLN A 95 17.22 1.45 -3.97
C GLN A 95 16.57 0.05 -3.90
N SER A 96 17.18 -1.00 -4.49
CA SER A 96 16.67 -2.38 -4.35
C SER A 96 16.66 -2.88 -2.90
N PRO A 97 17.81 -2.89 -2.18
CA PRO A 97 17.82 -3.39 -0.81
C PRO A 97 16.97 -2.51 0.12
N LEU A 98 16.98 -1.19 -0.07
CA LEU A 98 16.11 -0.30 0.71
C LEU A 98 14.63 -0.52 0.43
N ALA A 99 14.24 -0.87 -0.81
CA ALA A 99 12.85 -1.23 -1.10
C ALA A 99 12.39 -2.49 -0.37
N ILE A 100 13.28 -3.47 -0.18
CA ILE A 100 12.99 -4.66 0.64
C ILE A 100 12.79 -4.26 2.10
N LEU A 101 13.69 -3.44 2.65
CA LEU A 101 13.57 -2.96 4.04
C LEU A 101 12.30 -2.12 4.25
N GLY A 102 11.94 -1.27 3.28
CA GLY A 102 10.68 -0.51 3.30
C GLY A 102 9.46 -1.42 3.26
N GLY A 103 9.51 -2.47 2.43
CA GLY A 103 8.49 -3.51 2.39
C GLY A 103 8.34 -4.27 3.71
N LEU A 104 9.46 -4.60 4.38
CA LEU A 104 9.44 -5.24 5.70
C LEU A 104 8.84 -4.31 6.75
N ALA A 105 9.18 -3.02 6.75
CA ALA A 105 8.60 -2.04 7.67
C ALA A 105 7.08 -1.91 7.46
N ALA A 106 6.62 -1.81 6.21
CA ALA A 106 5.19 -1.79 5.87
C ALA A 106 4.49 -3.10 6.28
N LEU A 107 5.16 -4.25 6.10
CA LEU A 107 4.64 -5.55 6.52
C LEU A 107 4.49 -5.63 8.04
N THR A 108 5.46 -5.12 8.80
CA THR A 108 5.40 -5.07 10.26
C THR A 108 4.21 -4.26 10.73
N THR A 109 3.97 -3.04 10.22
CA THR A 109 2.77 -2.29 10.62
C THR A 109 1.48 -2.93 10.13
N GLY A 110 1.47 -3.59 8.96
CA GLY A 110 0.31 -4.34 8.48
C GLY A 110 -0.04 -5.51 9.40
N ALA A 111 0.97 -6.26 9.83
CA ALA A 111 0.82 -7.36 10.79
C ALA A 111 0.33 -6.88 12.16
N ILE A 112 0.88 -5.78 12.68
CA ILE A 112 0.40 -5.17 13.92
C ILE A 112 -1.04 -4.67 13.77
N GLY A 113 -1.40 -4.09 12.62
CA GLY A 113 -2.77 -3.66 12.32
C GLY A 113 -3.77 -4.82 12.27
N LEU A 114 -3.37 -5.96 11.68
CA LEU A 114 -4.16 -7.18 11.68
C LEU A 114 -4.33 -7.74 13.09
N TYR A 115 -3.25 -7.75 13.88
CA TYR A 115 -3.29 -8.10 15.31
C TYR A 115 -4.22 -7.21 16.11
N HIS A 116 -4.14 -5.89 15.91
CA HIS A 116 -5.03 -4.94 16.56
C HIS A 116 -6.50 -5.15 16.17
N THR A 117 -6.78 -5.36 14.89
CA THR A 117 -8.13 -5.68 14.42
C THR A 117 -8.64 -6.99 15.02
N GLY A 118 -7.77 -8.00 15.16
CA GLY A 118 -8.12 -9.25 15.82
C GLY A 118 -8.49 -9.05 17.30
N VAL A 119 -7.77 -8.20 18.01
CA VAL A 119 -8.06 -7.84 19.41
C VAL A 119 -9.40 -7.08 19.51
N GLU A 120 -9.64 -6.08 18.66
CA GLU A 120 -10.93 -5.34 18.61
C GLU A 120 -12.14 -6.22 18.22
N ARG A 121 -11.89 -7.41 17.66
CA ARG A 121 -12.92 -8.38 17.24
C ARG A 121 -13.01 -9.59 18.16
N ASP A 122 -12.30 -9.55 19.29
CA ASP A 122 -12.20 -10.65 20.25
C ASP A 122 -11.70 -11.97 19.63
N TRP A 123 -10.96 -11.90 18.52
CA TRP A 123 -10.32 -13.07 17.94
C TRP A 123 -9.14 -13.52 18.79
N TRP A 124 -8.41 -12.55 19.37
CA TRP A 124 -7.16 -12.74 20.09
C TRP A 124 -7.13 -11.87 21.34
N GLU A 125 -6.42 -12.32 22.37
CA GLU A 125 -6.18 -11.49 23.56
C GLU A 125 -5.20 -10.36 23.26
N GLY A 126 -5.48 -9.17 23.80
CA GLY A 126 -4.61 -8.00 23.71
C GLY A 126 -3.35 -8.14 24.58
N PRO A 127 -2.30 -7.34 24.29
CA PRO A 127 -1.06 -7.39 25.06
C PRO A 127 -1.28 -6.89 26.49
N THR A 128 -0.45 -7.34 27.42
CA THR A 128 -0.46 -6.91 28.85
C THR A 128 -0.25 -5.40 29.03
N SER A 129 0.32 -4.72 28.04
CA SER A 129 0.44 -3.26 27.99
C SER A 129 -0.88 -2.53 27.76
N CYS A 130 -1.95 -3.27 27.42
CA CYS A 130 -3.30 -2.76 27.16
C CYS A 130 -4.40 -3.60 27.84
N SER A 131 -4.10 -4.77 28.40
CA SER A 131 -5.04 -5.54 29.21
C SER A 131 -4.85 -5.21 30.69
N GLY A 132 -5.86 -4.55 31.27
CA GLY A 132 -5.83 -4.07 32.65
C GLY A 132 -5.85 -5.22 33.67
N SER A 133 -4.67 -5.69 34.10
CA SER A 133 -4.53 -6.46 35.35
C SER A 133 -3.13 -6.42 36.00
N SER A 134 -2.26 -5.47 35.67
CA SER A 134 -0.97 -5.33 36.36
C SER A 134 -0.68 -3.88 36.75
N GLY A 135 -1.11 -3.51 37.97
CA GLY A 135 -0.60 -2.32 38.67
C GLY A 135 -1.37 -1.02 38.46
N LEU A 136 -2.71 -1.06 38.52
CA LEU A 136 -3.48 0.16 38.77
C LEU A 136 -3.15 0.63 40.20
N ASP A 137 -2.23 1.60 40.32
CA ASP A 137 -1.96 2.29 41.58
C ASP A 137 -3.21 3.13 41.91
N THR A 138 -4.06 2.60 42.79
CA THR A 138 -5.38 3.15 43.12
C THR A 138 -5.31 4.56 43.72
N ASN A 139 -4.12 5.00 44.12
CA ASN A 139 -3.84 6.34 44.63
C ASN A 139 -3.85 7.44 43.54
N ASN A 140 -3.75 7.08 42.25
CA ASN A 140 -3.71 8.05 41.15
C ASN A 140 -5.00 8.04 40.30
N LEU A 141 -5.99 7.20 40.63
CA LEU A 141 -7.25 7.09 39.88
C LEU A 141 -8.16 8.33 40.00
N LEU A 142 -7.89 9.23 40.95
CA LEU A 142 -8.67 10.45 41.22
C LEU A 142 -8.04 11.72 40.62
N ASN A 143 -6.89 11.61 39.96
CA ASN A 143 -6.33 12.73 39.20
C ASN A 143 -7.06 12.85 37.86
N THR A 144 -8.05 13.74 37.80
CA THR A 144 -8.83 14.05 36.59
C THR A 144 -8.01 14.68 35.45
N ASP A 145 -6.74 14.99 35.69
CA ASP A 145 -5.78 15.49 34.69
C ASP A 145 -5.01 14.37 33.97
N ILE A 146 -5.26 13.10 34.31
CA ILE A 146 -4.66 11.96 33.60
C ILE A 146 -5.40 11.78 32.28
N ALA A 147 -4.67 11.98 31.18
CA ALA A 147 -5.12 11.74 29.82
C ALA A 147 -5.93 10.43 29.74
N ARG A 148 -7.13 10.50 29.16
CA ARG A 148 -8.02 9.34 28.94
C ARG A 148 -7.20 8.19 28.33
N ILE A 149 -6.97 7.16 29.13
CA ILE A 149 -6.27 5.95 28.70
C ILE A 149 -7.28 5.12 27.91
N VAL A 150 -7.03 4.94 26.62
CA VAL A 150 -7.86 4.12 25.71
C VAL A 150 -7.28 2.72 25.64
N MET A 151 -8.11 1.70 25.81
CA MET A 151 -7.68 0.31 25.74
C MET A 151 -7.48 -0.15 24.28
N CYS A 152 -6.74 -1.24 24.07
CA CYS A 152 -6.43 -1.72 22.72
C CYS A 152 -7.56 -2.54 22.06
N ASP A 153 -8.59 -2.91 22.81
CA ASP A 153 -9.82 -3.55 22.34
C ASP A 153 -10.92 -2.52 22.00
N ASP A 154 -10.80 -1.29 22.50
CA ASP A 154 -11.74 -0.21 22.25
C ASP A 154 -11.67 0.34 20.81
N VAL A 155 -12.77 0.24 20.08
CA VAL A 155 -12.90 0.86 18.75
C VAL A 155 -13.18 2.35 18.88
N VAL A 156 -12.13 3.17 18.81
CA VAL A 156 -12.19 4.64 18.94
C VAL A 156 -12.90 5.33 17.78
N TRP A 157 -12.78 4.75 16.58
CA TRP A 157 -13.41 5.25 15.36
C TRP A 157 -13.59 4.11 14.38
N SER A 158 -14.70 4.15 13.65
CA SER A 158 -14.98 3.21 12.58
C SER A 158 -15.63 3.89 11.38
N LEU A 159 -15.39 3.33 10.21
CA LEU A 159 -16.02 3.72 8.94
C LEU A 159 -16.32 2.46 8.14
N MET A 160 -17.55 2.34 7.63
CA MET A 160 -18.00 1.15 6.90
C MET A 160 -17.83 -0.16 7.68
N GLY A 161 -17.93 -0.09 9.01
CA GLY A 161 -17.76 -1.24 9.90
C GLY A 161 -16.31 -1.68 10.11
N LEU A 162 -15.32 -0.93 9.62
CA LEU A 162 -13.89 -1.16 9.84
C LEU A 162 -13.32 -0.10 10.79
N SER A 163 -12.47 -0.52 11.72
CA SER A 163 -11.78 0.38 12.65
C SER A 163 -10.58 1.08 11.97
N MET A 164 -10.01 2.09 12.63
CA MET A 164 -8.73 2.67 12.18
C MET A 164 -7.63 1.61 12.04
N ALA A 165 -7.61 0.62 12.94
CA ALA A 165 -6.65 -0.48 12.89
C ALA A 165 -6.83 -1.33 11.62
N SER A 166 -8.07 -1.63 11.25
CA SER A 166 -8.40 -2.36 10.02
C SER A 166 -7.97 -1.62 8.76
N PHE A 167 -8.25 -0.31 8.70
CA PHE A 167 -7.79 0.52 7.58
C PHE A 167 -6.26 0.58 7.50
N ASN A 168 -5.58 0.72 8.64
CA ASN A 168 -4.13 0.71 8.67
C ASN A 168 -3.56 -0.63 8.17
N ALA A 169 -4.15 -1.76 8.57
CA ALA A 169 -3.74 -3.08 8.09
C ALA A 169 -3.90 -3.18 6.56
N LEU A 170 -5.08 -2.83 6.05
CA LEU A 170 -5.40 -2.89 4.62
C LEU A 170 -4.44 -2.04 3.78
N PHE A 171 -4.26 -0.77 4.16
CA PHE A 171 -3.37 0.13 3.42
C PHE A 171 -1.91 -0.30 3.54
N SER A 172 -1.47 -0.75 4.72
CA SER A 172 -0.11 -1.28 4.91
C SER A 172 0.18 -2.48 4.01
N PHE A 173 -0.75 -3.43 3.88
CA PHE A 173 -0.59 -4.56 2.95
C PHE A 173 -0.59 -4.12 1.47
N ALA A 174 -1.39 -3.11 1.10
CA ALA A 174 -1.31 -2.53 -0.22
C ALA A 174 0.08 -1.91 -0.48
N LEU A 175 0.64 -1.18 0.49
CA LEU A 175 1.99 -0.61 0.42
C LEU A 175 3.07 -1.70 0.32
N VAL A 176 2.93 -2.84 1.01
CA VAL A 176 3.82 -4.01 0.83
C VAL A 176 3.84 -4.46 -0.63
N GLY A 177 2.67 -4.54 -1.29
CA GLY A 177 2.58 -4.87 -2.71
C GLY A 177 3.36 -3.90 -3.60
N ILE A 178 3.29 -2.60 -3.30
CA ILE A 178 4.02 -1.55 -4.04
C ILE A 178 5.53 -1.65 -3.78
N TRP A 179 5.95 -1.89 -2.53
CA TRP A 179 7.36 -2.10 -2.17
C TRP A 179 7.95 -3.33 -2.86
N ILE A 180 7.22 -4.44 -2.92
CA ILE A 180 7.62 -5.64 -3.66
C ILE A 180 7.74 -5.33 -5.15
N ALA A 181 6.78 -4.61 -5.73
CA ALA A 181 6.84 -4.19 -7.14
C ALA A 181 8.06 -3.29 -7.42
N ALA A 182 8.43 -2.41 -6.49
CA ALA A 182 9.64 -1.60 -6.57
C ALA A 182 10.92 -2.45 -6.46
N ALA A 183 10.96 -3.43 -5.55
CA ALA A 183 12.13 -4.30 -5.34
C ALA A 183 12.41 -5.23 -6.53
N ARG A 184 11.37 -5.61 -7.28
CA ARG A 184 11.45 -6.52 -8.45
C ARG A 184 11.85 -5.84 -9.76
N ARG A 185 11.97 -4.52 -9.80
CA ARG A 185 12.40 -3.74 -10.97
C ARG A 185 13.87 -3.33 -10.86
#